data_AF-A0A0R2F8M4-F1
#
_entry.id   AF-A0A0R2F8M4-F1
#
_cell.length_a   1.000
_cell.length_b   1.000
_cell.length_c   1.000
_cell.angle_alpha   90.00
_cell.angle_beta   90.00
_cell.angle_gamma   90.00
#
_symmetry.space_group_name_H-M   'P 1'
#
loop_
_entity.id
_entity.type
_entity.pdbx_description
1 polymer ?
#
loop_
_entity_poly.entity_id
_entity_poly.type
_entity_poly.pdbx_seq_one_letter_code
_entity_poly.pdbx_strand_id
1 'polypeptide(L)'
;MTESQRYQRLARLLKHGAWLYAVSYLMVMGLFLKFHLYTLPYSTKASYLEKHKVAKYGLTRLHGNLASINAWWLVLFLAAGFILGLLIFYAGRQIHQPGFPGIILAVGALMPLLPPYSENVLARIMIATGFILFGAGLQWFINKTLITGPSPYKSSKPFFPEHQM
;
A
#
# COMPACT_ATOMS: atom_id res chain seq x y z
N MET A 1 -9.15 6.25 28.51
CA MET A 1 -9.53 6.79 27.17
C MET A 1 -11.00 6.48 26.97
N THR A 2 -11.84 7.45 26.62
CA THR A 2 -13.29 7.21 26.49
C THR A 2 -13.60 6.44 25.20
N GLU A 3 -14.64 5.62 25.20
CA GLU A 3 -15.06 4.81 24.02
C GLU A 3 -15.33 5.69 22.78
N SER A 4 -15.86 6.90 22.99
CA SER A 4 -16.06 7.89 21.93
C SER A 4 -14.74 8.37 21.29
N GLN A 5 -13.70 8.61 22.09
CA GLN A 5 -12.37 8.97 21.59
C GLN A 5 -11.73 7.81 20.82
N ARG A 6 -11.93 6.56 21.28
CA ARG A 6 -11.46 5.36 20.59
C ARG A 6 -12.09 5.22 19.21
N TYR A 7 -13.41 5.33 19.13
CA TYR A 7 -14.15 5.30 17.87
C TYR A 7 -13.66 6.39 16.89
N GLN A 8 -13.51 7.63 17.35
CA GLN A 8 -13.04 8.73 16.50
C GLN A 8 -11.61 8.52 15.96
N ARG A 9 -10.72 7.90 16.74
CA ARG A 9 -9.36 7.56 16.27
C ARG A 9 -9.40 6.46 15.20
N LEU A 10 -10.18 5.40 15.43
CA LEU A 10 -10.34 4.32 14.45
C LEU A 10 -11.00 4.82 13.16
N ALA A 11 -12.04 5.65 13.25
CA ALA A 11 -12.70 6.24 12.09
C ALA A 11 -11.73 7.12 11.27
N ARG A 12 -10.89 7.93 11.94
CA ARG A 12 -9.86 8.74 11.26
C ARG A 12 -8.80 7.86 10.59
N LEU A 13 -8.34 6.80 11.28
CA LEU A 13 -7.39 5.83 10.71
C LEU A 13 -7.98 5.17 9.46
N LEU A 14 -9.22 4.70 9.54
CA LEU A 14 -9.90 4.04 8.43
C LEU A 14 -10.12 4.96 7.24
N LYS A 15 -10.42 6.25 7.48
CA LYS A 15 -10.66 7.20 6.39
C LYS A 15 -9.37 7.73 5.76
N HIS A 16 -8.39 8.14 6.57
CA HIS A 16 -7.21 8.85 6.09
C HIS A 16 -5.96 7.99 6.01
N GLY A 17 -5.85 6.92 6.81
CA GLY A 17 -4.63 6.12 6.91
C GLY A 17 -4.20 5.52 5.57
N ALA A 18 -5.15 4.91 4.84
CA ALA A 18 -4.88 4.32 3.54
C ALA A 18 -4.39 5.36 2.51
N TRP A 19 -5.02 6.54 2.46
CA TRP A 19 -4.64 7.62 1.55
C TRP A 19 -3.29 8.25 1.91
N LEU A 20 -3.03 8.48 3.20
CA LEU A 20 -1.74 8.99 3.67
C LEU A 20 -0.61 8.05 3.25
N TYR A 21 -0.82 6.74 3.40
CA TYR A 21 0.16 5.76 2.94
C TYR A 21 0.28 5.76 1.41
N ALA A 22 -0.83 5.78 0.67
CA ALA A 22 -0.79 5.79 -0.80
C ALA A 22 -0.01 6.98 -1.36
N VAL A 23 -0.26 8.19 -0.85
CA VAL A 23 0.47 9.40 -1.26
C VAL A 23 1.95 9.30 -0.90
N SER A 24 2.26 8.85 0.32
CA SER A 24 3.65 8.66 0.76
C SER A 24 4.36 7.62 -0.11
N TYR A 25 3.68 6.53 -0.45
CA TYR A 25 4.19 5.47 -1.31
C TYR A 25 4.50 6.00 -2.71
N LEU A 26 3.59 6.75 -3.33
CA LEU A 26 3.83 7.37 -4.64
C LEU A 26 5.03 8.31 -4.61
N MET A 27 5.17 9.12 -3.56
CA MET A 27 6.29 10.04 -3.41
C MET A 27 7.61 9.28 -3.25
N VAL A 28 7.67 8.31 -2.34
CA VAL A 28 8.86 7.49 -2.08
C VAL A 28 9.25 6.69 -3.32
N MET A 29 8.30 6.05 -4.00
CA MET A 29 8.57 5.28 -5.22
C MET A 29 8.93 6.17 -6.39
N GLY A 30 8.31 7.35 -6.53
CA GLY A 30 8.68 8.33 -7.54
C GLY A 30 10.12 8.81 -7.37
N LEU A 31 10.54 9.08 -6.12
CA LEU A 31 11.93 9.43 -5.81
C LEU A 31 12.87 8.23 -6.05
N PHE A 32 12.49 7.03 -5.63
CA PHE A 32 13.28 5.82 -5.85
C PHE A 32 13.52 5.59 -7.34
N LEU A 33 12.48 5.66 -8.16
CA LEU A 33 12.61 5.53 -9.62
C LEU A 33 13.45 6.68 -10.20
N LYS A 34 13.28 7.91 -9.73
CA LYS A 34 14.08 9.05 -10.22
C LYS A 34 15.57 8.89 -9.94
N PHE A 35 15.95 8.39 -8.76
CA PHE A 35 17.35 8.33 -8.33
C PHE A 35 18.04 6.99 -8.58
N HIS A 36 17.28 5.89 -8.69
CA HIS A 36 17.84 4.54 -8.78
C HIS A 36 17.47 3.80 -10.07
N LEU A 37 16.66 4.37 -10.96
CA LEU A 37 16.42 3.80 -12.28
C LEU A 37 17.63 4.07 -13.18
N TYR A 38 18.63 3.20 -13.11
CA TYR A 38 19.80 3.24 -13.98
C TYR A 38 19.39 2.99 -15.43
N THR A 39 19.52 4.01 -16.27
CA THR A 39 19.39 3.87 -17.72
C THR A 39 20.70 3.33 -18.28
N LEU A 40 20.70 2.07 -18.71
CA LEU A 40 21.75 1.54 -19.58
C LEU A 40 21.83 2.44 -20.82
N PRO A 41 23.00 3.03 -21.13
CA PRO A 41 23.17 3.77 -22.37
C PRO A 41 22.97 2.84 -23.56
N TYR A 42 22.30 3.35 -24.60
CA TYR A 42 22.15 2.64 -25.86
C TYR A 42 23.53 2.47 -26.48
N SER A 43 23.92 1.22 -26.75
CA SER A 43 25.20 0.89 -27.39
C SER A 43 24.99 -0.15 -28.47
N THR A 44 25.57 0.09 -29.64
CA THR A 44 25.57 -0.84 -30.78
C THR A 44 26.71 -1.87 -30.72
N LYS A 45 27.57 -1.80 -29.69
CA LYS A 45 28.69 -2.74 -29.53
C LYS A 45 28.19 -4.13 -29.14
N ALA A 46 28.51 -5.15 -29.94
CA ALA A 46 28.12 -6.54 -29.69
C ALA A 46 28.55 -7.03 -28.29
N SER A 47 29.78 -6.70 -27.85
CA SER A 47 30.30 -7.06 -26.53
C SER A 47 29.50 -6.45 -25.37
N TYR A 48 28.93 -5.25 -25.55
CA TYR A 48 28.09 -4.60 -24.55
C TYR A 48 26.70 -5.26 -24.49
N LEU A 49 26.11 -5.55 -25.66
CA LEU A 49 24.82 -6.23 -25.77
C LEU A 49 24.86 -7.65 -25.20
N GLU A 50 25.97 -8.35 -25.40
CA GLU A 50 26.21 -9.71 -24.88
C GLU A 50 26.46 -9.69 -23.37
N LYS A 51 27.31 -8.79 -22.87
CA LYS A 51 27.56 -8.60 -21.42
C LYS A 51 26.28 -8.32 -20.64
N HIS A 52 25.40 -7.49 -21.19
CA HIS A 52 24.11 -7.15 -20.57
C HIS A 52 22.96 -8.05 -21.03
N LYS A 53 23.20 -9.09 -21.84
CA LYS A 53 22.19 -10.05 -22.33
C LYS A 53 20.93 -9.37 -22.91
N VAL A 54 21.12 -8.24 -23.60
CA VAL A 54 20.03 -7.39 -24.11
C VAL A 54 19.13 -8.13 -25.08
N ALA A 55 19.70 -8.97 -25.96
CA ALA A 55 18.95 -9.78 -26.92
C ALA A 55 18.01 -10.82 -26.26
N LYS A 56 18.35 -11.30 -25.05
CA LYS A 56 17.57 -12.32 -24.32
C LYS A 56 16.48 -11.72 -23.43
N TYR A 57 16.75 -10.57 -22.82
CA TYR A 57 15.86 -9.98 -21.81
C TYR A 57 15.13 -8.71 -22.28
N GLY A 58 15.64 -8.00 -23.29
CA GLY A 58 15.14 -6.69 -23.72
C GLY A 58 15.60 -5.55 -22.81
N LEU A 59 15.85 -4.36 -23.39
CA LEU A 59 16.38 -3.18 -22.69
C LEU A 59 15.52 -2.78 -21.48
N THR A 60 14.20 -2.70 -21.66
CA THR A 60 13.24 -2.29 -20.62
C THR A 60 13.21 -3.25 -19.42
N ARG A 61 13.44 -4.55 -19.65
CA ARG A 61 13.50 -5.55 -18.59
C ARG A 61 14.80 -5.45 -17.81
N LEU A 62 15.91 -5.12 -18.47
CA LEU A 62 17.21 -4.90 -17.84
C LEU A 62 17.25 -3.65 -16.98
N HIS A 63 16.69 -2.53 -17.47
CA HIS A 63 16.53 -1.31 -16.66
C HIS A 63 15.76 -1.58 -15.37
N GLY A 64 14.65 -2.33 -15.48
CA GLY A 64 13.84 -2.69 -14.32
C GLY A 64 14.41 -3.81 -13.42
N ASN A 65 15.38 -4.60 -13.88
CA ASN A 65 16.03 -5.62 -13.04
C ASN A 65 17.25 -5.09 -12.28
N LEU A 66 17.90 -4.04 -12.80
CA LEU A 66 19.05 -3.40 -12.15
C LEU A 66 18.65 -2.58 -10.93
N ALA A 67 17.41 -2.06 -10.91
CA ALA A 67 16.84 -1.38 -9.76
C ALA A 67 16.30 -2.39 -8.72
N SER A 68 17.19 -3.08 -7.99
CA SER A 68 16.75 -3.96 -6.90
C SER A 68 16.26 -3.15 -5.69
N ILE A 69 15.11 -3.52 -5.11
CA ILE A 69 14.65 -3.00 -3.81
C ILE A 69 15.49 -3.67 -2.70
N ASN A 70 16.74 -3.26 -2.58
CA ASN A 70 17.66 -3.74 -1.54
C ASN A 70 17.92 -2.67 -0.46
N ALA A 71 17.39 -1.45 -0.65
CA ALA A 71 17.48 -0.38 0.33
C ALA A 71 16.65 -0.75 1.56
N TRP A 72 17.33 -0.97 2.70
CA TRP A 72 16.70 -1.38 3.97
C TRP A 72 15.54 -0.44 4.38
N TRP A 73 15.70 0.87 4.15
CA TRP A 73 14.69 1.88 4.48
C TRP A 73 13.43 1.71 3.63
N LEU A 74 13.56 1.28 2.38
CA LEU A 74 12.44 1.08 1.47
C LEU A 74 11.69 -0.21 1.84
N VAL A 75 12.44 -1.25 2.23
CA VAL A 75 11.86 -2.49 2.78
C VAL A 75 11.06 -2.19 4.07
N LEU A 76 11.61 -1.40 4.99
CA LEU A 76 10.89 -0.99 6.20
C LEU A 76 9.64 -0.17 5.89
N PHE A 77 9.71 0.74 4.91
CA PHE A 77 8.56 1.52 4.49
C PHE A 77 7.43 0.64 3.95
N LEU A 78 7.76 -0.35 3.10
CA LEU A 78 6.81 -1.33 2.59
C LEU A 78 6.23 -2.21 3.71
N ALA A 79 7.07 -2.64 4.67
CA ALA A 79 6.61 -3.40 5.84
C ALA A 79 5.65 -2.58 6.71
N ALA A 80 5.92 -1.28 6.92
CA ALA A 80 5.00 -0.38 7.61
C ALA A 80 3.65 -0.27 6.88
N GLY A 81 3.66 -0.23 5.55
CA GLY A 81 2.46 -0.30 4.72
C GLY A 81 1.65 -1.58 4.91
N PHE A 82 2.33 -2.73 4.94
CA PHE A 82 1.71 -4.02 5.20
C PHE A 82 1.03 -4.04 6.59
N ILE A 83 1.75 -3.61 7.63
CA ILE A 83 1.22 -3.52 9.00
C ILE A 83 0.02 -2.57 9.06
N LEU A 84 0.09 -1.41 8.39
CA LEU A 84 -1.03 -0.46 8.33
C LEU A 84 -2.27 -1.08 7.67
N GLY A 85 -2.11 -1.83 6.57
CA GLY A 85 -3.21 -2.53 5.93
C GLY A 85 -3.89 -3.54 6.86
N LEU A 86 -3.11 -4.29 7.65
CA LEU A 86 -3.64 -5.19 8.68
C LEU A 86 -4.35 -4.43 9.81
N LEU A 87 -3.81 -3.29 10.25
CA LEU A 87 -4.44 -2.44 11.25
C LEU A 87 -5.78 -1.89 10.76
N ILE A 88 -5.86 -1.47 9.50
CA ILE A 88 -7.10 -1.02 8.85
C ILE A 88 -8.12 -2.16 8.81
N PHE A 89 -7.71 -3.37 8.44
CA PHE A 89 -8.59 -4.54 8.44
C PHE A 89 -9.15 -4.83 9.84
N TYR A 90 -8.30 -4.83 10.86
CA TYR A 90 -8.70 -5.09 12.24
C TYR A 90 -9.56 -3.97 12.83
N ALA A 91 -9.22 -2.70 12.56
CA ALA A 91 -10.01 -1.55 12.94
C ALA A 91 -11.41 -1.58 12.31
N GLY A 92 -11.51 -2.01 11.04
CA GLY A 92 -12.78 -2.18 10.34
C GLY A 92 -13.69 -3.18 11.08
N ARG A 93 -13.16 -4.31 11.52
CA ARG A 93 -13.91 -5.30 12.32
C ARG A 93 -14.46 -4.72 13.62
N GLN A 94 -13.68 -3.90 14.33
CA GLN A 94 -14.11 -3.31 15.62
C GLN A 94 -15.31 -2.36 15.46
N ILE A 95 -15.47 -1.73 14.30
CA ILE A 95 -16.56 -0.79 14.05
C ILE A 95 -17.56 -1.26 12.99
N HIS A 96 -17.59 -2.58 12.72
CA HIS A 96 -18.50 -3.22 11.74
C HIS A 96 -18.42 -2.63 10.32
N GLN A 97 -17.21 -2.28 9.89
CA GLN A 97 -16.93 -1.79 8.53
C GLN A 97 -16.21 -2.85 7.69
N PRO A 98 -16.40 -2.84 6.36
CA PRO A 98 -15.69 -3.76 5.47
C PRO A 98 -14.18 -3.58 5.57
N GLY A 99 -13.48 -4.60 6.08
CA GLY A 99 -12.02 -4.55 6.27
C GLY A 99 -11.21 -4.93 5.02
N PHE A 100 -11.83 -5.53 4.01
CA PHE A 100 -11.14 -6.04 2.82
C PHE A 100 -10.28 -5.01 2.06
N PRO A 101 -10.59 -3.69 2.02
CA PRO A 101 -9.69 -2.72 1.39
C PRO A 101 -8.34 -2.62 2.11
N GLY A 102 -8.31 -2.85 3.43
CA GLY A 102 -7.08 -2.95 4.21
C GLY A 102 -6.21 -4.14 3.78
N ILE A 103 -6.83 -5.28 3.43
CA ILE A 103 -6.11 -6.45 2.89
C ILE A 103 -5.53 -6.13 1.52
N ILE A 104 -6.30 -5.49 0.63
CA ILE A 104 -5.83 -5.08 -0.70
C ILE A 104 -4.60 -4.18 -0.57
N LEU A 105 -4.65 -3.21 0.35
CA LEU A 105 -3.52 -2.32 0.63
C LEU A 105 -2.30 -3.08 1.19
N ALA A 106 -2.52 -4.03 2.10
CA ALA A 106 -1.46 -4.88 2.64
C ALA A 106 -0.78 -5.71 1.54
N VAL A 107 -1.57 -6.37 0.69
CA VAL A 107 -1.06 -7.15 -0.44
C VAL A 107 -0.27 -6.25 -1.41
N GLY A 108 -0.77 -5.07 -1.71
CA GLY A 108 -0.07 -4.09 -2.54
C GLY A 108 1.28 -3.68 -1.96
N ALA A 109 1.36 -3.45 -0.64
CA ALA A 109 2.62 -3.13 0.03
C ALA A 109 3.61 -4.32 0.10
N LEU A 110 3.09 -5.54 0.18
CA LEU A 110 3.91 -6.76 0.21
C LEU A 110 4.46 -7.13 -1.17
N MET A 111 3.74 -6.80 -2.25
CA MET A 111 4.03 -7.28 -3.61
C MET A 111 5.46 -6.99 -4.10
N PRO A 112 6.07 -5.81 -3.85
CA PRO A 112 7.46 -5.55 -4.24
C PRO A 112 8.49 -6.39 -3.47
N LEU A 113 8.10 -6.96 -2.33
CA LEU A 113 8.96 -7.78 -1.47
C LEU A 113 8.87 -9.28 -1.80
N LEU A 114 7.92 -9.70 -2.64
CA LEU A 114 7.70 -11.10 -2.94
C LEU A 114 8.73 -11.65 -3.94
N PRO A 115 9.29 -12.85 -3.70
CA PRO A 115 10.06 -13.56 -4.72
C PRO A 115 9.15 -13.99 -5.88
N PRO A 116 9.69 -14.19 -7.11
CA PRO A 116 11.12 -14.24 -7.43
C PRO A 116 11.73 -12.87 -7.81
N TYR A 117 12.83 -12.48 -7.15
CA TYR A 117 13.52 -11.18 -7.35
C TYR A 117 14.13 -10.98 -8.75
N SER A 118 14.15 -12.02 -9.59
CA SER A 118 14.68 -12.00 -10.97
C SER A 118 13.74 -11.36 -12.00
N GLU A 119 12.50 -11.05 -11.62
CA GLU A 119 11.51 -10.36 -12.46
C GLU A 119 11.64 -8.84 -12.39
N ASN A 120 11.06 -8.17 -13.38
CA ASN A 120 11.12 -6.72 -13.54
C ASN A 120 10.56 -5.99 -12.31
N VAL A 121 11.42 -5.28 -11.57
CA VAL A 121 11.02 -4.54 -10.35
C VAL A 121 10.04 -3.42 -10.69
N LEU A 122 10.17 -2.79 -11.87
CA LEU A 122 9.22 -1.78 -12.32
C LEU A 122 7.81 -2.35 -12.44
N ALA A 123 7.65 -3.56 -12.99
CA ALA A 123 6.34 -4.20 -13.11
C ALA A 123 5.73 -4.45 -11.72
N ARG A 124 6.52 -4.93 -10.75
CA ARG A 124 6.05 -5.11 -9.37
C ARG A 124 5.62 -3.81 -8.73
N ILE A 125 6.42 -2.75 -8.87
CA ILE A 125 6.09 -1.42 -8.34
C ILE A 125 4.78 -0.91 -8.96
N MET A 126 4.58 -1.11 -10.27
CA MET A 126 3.34 -0.71 -10.95
C MET A 126 2.12 -1.48 -10.44
N ILE A 127 2.24 -2.80 -10.28
CA ILE A 127 1.13 -3.61 -9.75
C ILE A 127 0.85 -3.21 -8.29
N ALA A 128 1.88 -3.10 -7.46
CA ALA A 128 1.77 -2.61 -6.08
C ALA A 128 1.08 -1.24 -5.99
N THR A 129 1.43 -0.32 -6.90
CA THR A 129 0.78 0.99 -7.01
C THR A 129 -0.71 0.85 -7.29
N GLY A 130 -1.09 -0.02 -8.23
CA GLY A 130 -2.48 -0.32 -8.56
C GLY A 130 -3.27 -0.84 -7.34
N PHE A 131 -2.72 -1.83 -6.62
CA PHE A 131 -3.35 -2.37 -5.41
C PHE A 131 -3.48 -1.31 -4.30
N ILE A 132 -2.44 -0.53 -4.05
CA ILE A 132 -2.44 0.49 -2.99
C ILE A 132 -3.46 1.58 -3.30
N LEU A 133 -3.49 2.11 -4.53
CA LEU A 133 -4.44 3.15 -4.92
C LEU A 133 -5.87 2.64 -4.94
N PHE A 134 -6.10 1.43 -5.46
CA PHE A 134 -7.42 0.82 -5.47
C PHE A 134 -7.93 0.55 -4.05
N GLY A 135 -7.09 -0.01 -3.19
CA GLY A 135 -7.40 -0.24 -1.77
C GLY A 135 -7.71 1.05 -1.03
N ALA A 136 -6.90 2.10 -1.21
CA ALA A 136 -7.14 3.41 -0.60
C ALA A 136 -8.40 4.10 -1.13
N GLY A 137 -8.65 4.00 -2.43
CA GLY A 137 -9.87 4.51 -3.07
C GLY A 137 -11.12 3.83 -2.52
N LEU A 138 -11.17 2.50 -2.54
CA LEU A 138 -12.28 1.71 -1.98
C LEU A 138 -12.51 2.04 -0.51
N GLN A 139 -11.43 2.06 0.28
CA GLN A 139 -11.49 2.40 1.70
C GLN A 139 -12.14 3.77 1.91
N TRP A 140 -11.79 4.78 1.10
CA TRP A 140 -12.37 6.11 1.18
C TRP A 140 -13.85 6.17 0.81
N PHE A 141 -14.25 5.47 -0.26
CA PHE A 141 -15.65 5.46 -0.72
C PHE A 141 -16.57 4.74 0.27
N ILE A 142 -16.15 3.57 0.77
CA ILE A 142 -16.92 2.77 1.72
C ILE A 142 -17.10 3.53 3.05
N ASN A 143 -16.05 4.23 3.51
CA ASN A 143 -16.05 4.91 4.80
C ASN A 143 -16.42 6.39 4.72
N LYS A 144 -17.01 6.86 3.61
CA LYS A 144 -17.35 8.28 3.41
C LYS A 144 -18.23 8.82 4.55
N THR A 145 -19.15 8.00 5.05
CA THR A 145 -20.14 8.28 6.09
C THR A 145 -19.60 8.27 7.53
N LEU A 146 -18.41 7.74 7.81
CA LEU A 146 -17.88 7.61 9.19
C LEU A 146 -17.55 8.95 9.88
N ILE A 147 -17.31 10.03 9.12
CA ILE A 147 -16.99 11.36 9.68
C ILE A 147 -18.23 12.26 9.73
N THR A 148 -19.21 12.05 8.84
CA THR A 148 -20.40 12.89 8.72
C THR A 148 -21.63 12.29 9.41
N GLY A 149 -21.61 10.99 9.72
CA GLY A 149 -22.70 10.31 10.42
C GLY A 149 -22.68 10.52 11.94
N PRO A 150 -23.82 10.42 12.63
CA PRO A 150 -23.86 10.47 14.08
C PRO A 150 -23.01 9.34 14.67
N SER A 151 -22.15 9.67 15.63
CA SER A 151 -21.38 8.65 16.34
C SER A 151 -22.35 7.70 17.06
N PRO A 152 -22.21 6.37 16.90
CA PRO A 152 -23.07 5.42 17.60
C PRO A 152 -22.97 5.59 19.12
N TYR A 153 -21.83 6.05 19.63
CA TYR A 153 -21.59 6.29 21.06
C TYR A 153 -22.08 7.65 21.57
N LYS A 154 -22.69 8.50 20.73
CA LYS A 154 -23.37 9.74 21.14
C LYS A 154 -24.87 9.54 21.42
N SER A 155 -25.44 8.40 21.04
CA SER A 155 -26.84 8.07 21.35
C SER A 155 -26.91 7.57 22.79
N SER A 156 -27.76 8.19 23.62
CA SER A 156 -28.09 7.77 24.98
C SER A 156 -28.89 6.46 25.04
N LYS A 157 -29.10 5.78 23.90
CA LYS A 157 -29.78 4.49 23.83
C LYS A 157 -28.74 3.36 23.84
N PRO A 158 -28.81 2.41 24.80
CA PRO A 158 -27.94 1.25 24.80
C PRO A 158 -28.12 0.47 23.49
N PHE A 159 -26.99 0.05 22.89
CA PHE A 159 -26.94 -0.64 21.61
C PHE A 159 -27.45 -2.10 21.68
N PHE A 160 -27.66 -2.63 22.88
CA PHE A 160 -28.12 -3.99 23.11
C PHE A 160 -29.33 -3.97 24.06
N PRO A 161 -30.56 -4.21 23.57
CA PRO A 161 -31.70 -4.45 24.45
C PRO A 161 -31.59 -5.78 25.22
N GLU A 162 -30.62 -6.63 24.90
CA GLU A 162 -30.44 -7.98 25.46
C GLU A 162 -29.72 -8.03 26.82
N HIS A 163 -29.30 -6.89 27.36
CA HIS A 163 -28.69 -6.81 28.70
C HIS A 163 -29.57 -6.07 29.72
N GLN A 164 -30.87 -5.97 29.46
CA GLN A 164 -31.87 -5.60 30.46
C GLN A 164 -32.69 -6.83 30.85
N MET A 165 -32.05 -7.75 31.58
CA MET A 165 -32.74 -8.66 32.49
C MET A 165 -32.29 -8.33 33.90
#